data_AF-A0A7Y3AFU5-F1
#
_entry.id   AF-A0A7Y3AFU5-F1
#
_cell.length_a   1.000
_cell.length_b   1.000
_cell.length_c   1.000
_cell.angle_alpha   90.00
_cell.angle_beta   90.00
_cell.angle_gamma   90.00
#
_symmetry.space_group_name_H-M   'P 1'
#
loop_
_entity.id
_entity.type
_entity.pdbx_description
1 polymer ?
#
loop_
_entity_poly.entity_id
_entity_poly.type
_entity_poly.pdbx_seq_one_letter_code
_entity_poly.pdbx_strand_id
1 'polypeptide(L)'
;LQQLAYLVIMFVLLPAQMMTGLFLWQIKKYEEYINLLGGIKLLDTIHVLLFFFFTSYLVVHCYLSTLGHTPFARFKAMFTGYVEHGS
;
A
#
# COMPACT_ATOMS: atom_id res chain seq x y z
N LEU A 1 -15.98 -4.73 6.42
CA LEU A 1 -15.03 -3.97 7.26
C LEU A 1 -13.58 -4.42 7.06
N GLN A 2 -13.26 -5.72 7.16
CA GLN A 2 -11.87 -6.19 7.01
C GLN A 2 -11.24 -5.83 5.64
N GLN A 3 -11.92 -6.09 4.52
CA GLN A 3 -11.42 -5.73 3.17
C GLN A 3 -11.19 -4.23 2.96
N LEU A 4 -12.03 -3.38 3.56
CA LEU A 4 -11.87 -1.92 3.48
C LEU A 4 -10.63 -1.46 4.27
N ALA A 5 -10.40 -2.04 5.45
CA ALA A 5 -9.22 -1.75 6.25
C ALA A 5 -7.92 -2.11 5.50
N TYR A 6 -7.88 -3.26 4.83
CA TYR A 6 -6.75 -3.64 3.96
C TYR A 6 -6.54 -2.63 2.82
N LEU A 7 -7.62 -2.22 2.15
CA LEU A 7 -7.53 -1.27 1.04
C LEU A 7 -7.01 0.10 1.51
N VAL A 8 -7.48 0.59 2.65
CA VAL A 8 -7.00 1.82 3.29
C VAL A 8 -5.52 1.71 3.66
N ILE A 9 -5.11 0.60 4.28
CA ILE A 9 -3.70 0.35 4.62
C ILE A 9 -2.83 0.45 3.37
N MET A 10 -3.22 -0.20 2.27
CA MET A 10 -2.47 -0.16 1.01
C MET A 10 -2.40 1.26 0.43
N PHE A 11 -3.50 2.00 0.47
CA PHE A 11 -3.57 3.37 -0.04
C PHE A 11 -2.79 4.38 0.82
N VAL A 12 -2.42 4.04 2.06
CA VAL A 12 -1.59 4.88 2.93
C VAL A 12 -0.13 4.45 2.92
N LEU A 13 0.16 3.15 3.03
CA LEU A 13 1.52 2.61 3.04
C LEU A 13 2.25 2.91 1.73
N LEU A 14 1.56 2.77 0.59
CA LEU A 14 2.15 2.92 -0.73
C LEU A 14 2.59 4.38 -1.01
N PRO A 15 1.78 5.42 -0.80
CA PRO A 15 2.26 6.80 -0.93
C PRO A 15 3.28 7.16 0.14
N ALA A 16 3.19 6.64 1.38
CA ALA A 16 4.23 6.87 2.39
C ALA A 16 5.60 6.30 1.95
N GLN A 17 5.62 5.10 1.36
CA GLN A 17 6.81 4.50 0.79
C GLN A 17 7.37 5.31 -0.39
N MET A 18 6.49 5.80 -1.28
CA MET A 18 6.91 6.65 -2.39
C MET A 18 7.45 8.01 -1.92
N MET A 19 6.83 8.63 -0.93
CA MET A 19 7.27 9.91 -0.38
C MET A 19 8.68 9.79 0.20
N THR A 20 8.92 8.80 1.06
CA THR A 20 10.26 8.57 1.64
C THR A 20 11.31 8.29 0.55
N GLY A 21 10.97 7.53 -0.48
CA GLY A 21 11.83 7.32 -1.64
C GLY A 21 12.10 8.59 -2.45
N LEU A 22 11.11 9.47 -2.60
CA LEU A 22 11.26 10.75 -3.31
C LEU A 22 12.19 11.71 -2.55
N PHE A 23 12.08 11.75 -1.21
CA PHE A 23 13.03 12.49 -0.36
C PHE A 23 14.46 11.95 -0.52
N LEU A 24 14.63 10.62 -0.61
CA LEU A 24 15.93 9.99 -0.86
C LEU A 24 16.43 10.18 -2.31
N TRP A 25 15.56 10.44 -3.29
CA TRP A 25 15.97 10.74 -4.66
C TRP A 25 16.58 12.15 -4.79
N GLN A 26 16.04 13.12 -4.04
CA GLN A 26 16.44 14.53 -4.10
C GLN A 26 17.15 14.98 -2.79
N ILE A 27 18.06 14.16 -2.24
CA ILE A 27 18.70 14.41 -0.93
C ILE A 27 19.26 15.83 -0.82
N LYS A 28 20.00 16.29 -1.85
CA LYS A 28 20.63 17.62 -1.85
C LYS A 28 19.64 18.79 -1.82
N LYS A 29 18.42 18.60 -2.33
CA LYS A 29 17.39 19.65 -2.36
C LYS A 29 16.62 19.72 -1.05
N TYR A 30 16.53 18.60 -0.33
CA TYR A 30 15.78 18.47 0.91
C TYR A 30 16.69 18.29 2.14
N GLU A 31 17.99 18.53 2.00
CA GLU A 31 18.99 18.24 3.04
C GLU A 31 18.68 18.96 4.35
N GLU A 32 18.16 20.19 4.28
CA GLU A 32 17.72 20.98 5.44
C GLU A 32 16.54 20.32 6.18
N TYR A 33 15.51 19.89 5.45
CA TYR A 33 14.37 19.15 6.02
C TYR A 33 14.79 17.78 6.58
N ILE A 34 15.70 17.09 5.89
CA ILE A 34 16.20 15.79 6.31
C ILE A 34 17.04 15.92 7.58
N ASN A 35 17.89 16.94 7.68
CA ASN A 35 18.65 17.23 8.91
C ASN A 35 17.72 17.56 10.09
N LEU A 36 16.65 18.31 9.85
CA LEU A 36 15.67 18.66 10.88
C LEU A 36 14.90 17.43 11.39
N LEU A 37 14.68 16.43 10.52
CA LEU A 37 14.06 15.16 10.86
C LEU A 37 14.98 14.17 11.58
N GLY A 38 16.29 14.44 11.72
CA GLY A 38 17.25 13.53 12.35
C GLY A 38 18.30 12.94 11.41
N GLY A 39 18.39 13.46 10.18
CA GLY A 39 19.42 13.13 9.21
C GLY A 39 19.03 12.02 8.22
N ILE A 40 19.86 11.88 7.18
CA ILE A 40 19.62 10.96 6.06
C ILE A 40 19.52 9.50 6.54
N LYS A 41 20.32 9.11 7.53
CA LYS A 41 20.31 7.75 8.10
C LYS A 41 18.96 7.34 8.68
N LEU A 42 18.26 8.27 9.36
CA LEU A 42 16.97 7.96 9.94
C LEU A 42 15.90 7.77 8.85
N LEU A 43 15.88 8.67 7.86
CA LEU A 43 14.96 8.58 6.73
C LEU A 43 15.19 7.30 5.92
N ASP A 44 16.45 6.94 5.66
CA ASP A 44 16.83 5.71 4.98
C ASP A 44 16.38 4.47 5.76
N THR A 45 16.62 4.45 7.08
CA THR A 45 16.15 3.36 7.95
C THR A 45 14.64 3.20 7.90
N ILE A 46 13.88 4.30 7.95
CA ILE A 46 12.42 4.30 7.85
C ILE A 46 11.98 3.76 6.48
N HIS A 47 12.62 4.20 5.39
CA HIS A 47 12.29 3.76 4.04
C HIS A 47 12.51 2.27 3.84
N VAL A 48 13.64 1.73 4.32
CA VAL A 48 13.94 0.30 4.26
C VAL A 48 12.97 -0.50 5.11
N LEU A 49 12.64 -0.02 6.31
CA LEU A 49 11.70 -0.71 7.20
C LEU A 49 10.29 -0.75 6.59
N LEU A 50 9.79 0.38 6.08
CA LEU A 50 8.53 0.44 5.35
C LEU A 50 8.54 -0.45 4.09
N PHE A 51 9.67 -0.55 3.38
CA PHE A 51 9.83 -1.46 2.25
C PHE A 51 9.59 -2.92 2.66
N PHE A 52 10.22 -3.37 3.75
CA PHE A 52 10.01 -4.74 4.25
C PHE A 52 8.56 -5.00 4.63
N PHE A 53 7.92 -4.08 5.36
CA PHE A 53 6.50 -4.20 5.71
C PHE A 53 5.61 -4.23 4.47
N PHE A 54 5.89 -3.36 3.50
CA PHE A 54 5.17 -3.29 2.23
C PHE A 54 5.29 -4.58 1.44
N THR A 55 6.50 -5.14 1.29
CA THR A 55 6.72 -6.42 0.61
C THR A 55 5.98 -7.56 1.31
N SER A 56 6.09 -7.66 2.64
CA SER A 56 5.37 -8.69 3.41
C SER A 56 3.85 -8.55 3.24
N TYR A 57 3.33 -7.31 3.27
CA TYR A 57 1.92 -7.03 3.06
C TYR A 57 1.48 -7.44 1.65
N LEU A 58 2.30 -7.19 0.63
CA LEU A 58 2.02 -7.55 -0.76
C LEU A 58 1.88 -9.07 -0.93
N VAL A 59 2.71 -9.87 -0.26
CA VAL A 59 2.57 -11.34 -0.26
C VAL A 59 1.23 -11.78 0.33
N VAL A 60 0.87 -11.25 1.51
CA VAL A 60 -0.41 -11.57 2.17
C VAL A 60 -1.59 -11.09 1.32
N HIS A 61 -1.48 -9.91 0.72
CA HIS A 61 -2.49 -9.34 -0.17
C HIS A 61 -2.70 -10.21 -1.41
N CYS A 62 -1.62 -10.62 -2.09
CA CYS A 62 -1.67 -11.54 -3.23
C CYS A 62 -2.24 -12.91 -2.84
N TYR A 63 -1.87 -13.44 -1.68
CA TYR A 63 -2.38 -14.71 -1.16
C TYR A 63 -3.91 -14.65 -0.92
N LEU A 64 -4.38 -13.62 -0.23
CA LEU A 64 -5.81 -13.42 0.02
C LEU A 64 -6.59 -13.06 -1.25
N SER A 65 -5.99 -12.31 -2.18
CA SER A 65 -6.63 -11.94 -3.44
C SER A 65 -6.80 -13.14 -4.38
N THR A 66 -5.90 -14.13 -4.28
CA THR A 66 -5.96 -15.38 -5.08
C THR A 66 -6.82 -16.47 -4.43
N LEU A 67 -6.92 -16.52 -3.09
CA LEU A 67 -7.75 -17.50 -2.35
C LEU A 67 -9.22 -17.11 -2.18
N GLY A 68 -9.59 -15.86 -2.48
CA GLY A 68 -10.98 -15.45 -2.49
C GLY A 68 -11.75 -16.19 -3.58
N HIS A 69 -12.44 -17.28 -3.23
CA HIS A 69 -13.47 -17.91 -4.05
C HIS A 69 -14.40 -16.82 -4.61
N THR A 70 -14.39 -16.63 -5.93
CA THR A 70 -15.18 -15.68 -6.73
C THR A 70 -14.80 -14.17 -6.69
N PRO A 71 -13.60 -13.79 -7.15
CA PRO A 71 -13.32 -12.38 -7.48
C PRO A 71 -14.16 -11.93 -8.69
N PHE A 72 -14.46 -12.86 -9.59
CA PHE A 72 -15.17 -12.62 -10.85
C PHE A 72 -16.68 -12.36 -10.67
N ALA A 73 -17.33 -12.95 -9.66
CA ALA A 73 -18.77 -12.78 -9.43
C ALA A 73 -19.10 -11.36 -8.94
N ARG A 74 -18.24 -10.77 -8.09
CA ARG A 74 -18.43 -9.40 -7.59
C ARG A 74 -18.04 -8.33 -8.63
N PHE A 75 -17.06 -8.60 -9.49
CA PHE A 75 -16.74 -7.73 -10.63
C PHE A 75 -17.87 -7.69 -11.68
N LYS A 76 -18.53 -8.84 -11.94
CA LYS A 76 -19.67 -8.90 -12.86
C LYS A 76 -20.83 -8.04 -12.35
N ALA A 77 -21.18 -8.12 -11.06
CA ALA A 77 -22.22 -7.30 -10.45
C ALA A 77 -21.95 -5.78 -10.52
N MET A 78 -20.68 -5.36 -10.50
CA MET A 78 -20.29 -3.96 -10.63
C MET A 78 -20.44 -3.42 -12.07
N PHE A 79 -20.35 -4.30 -13.08
CA PHE A 79 -20.52 -3.92 -14.49
C PHE A 79 -21.96 -4.11 -15.00
N THR A 80 -22.72 -5.05 -14.41
CA THR A 80 -24.07 -5.41 -14.90
C THR A 80 -25.21 -4.97 -13.98
N GLY A 81 -24.94 -4.52 -12.74
CA GLY A 81 -25.96 -4.02 -11.80
C GLY A 81 -27.01 -5.04 -11.34
N TYR A 82 -26.94 -6.29 -11.82
CA TYR A 82 -27.92 -7.33 -11.53
C TYR A 82 -27.36 -8.31 -10.50
N VAL A 83 -27.98 -8.33 -9.32
CA VAL A 83 -27.84 -9.40 -8.34
C VAL A 83 -28.93 -10.41 -8.68
N GLU A 84 -28.55 -11.60 -9.16
CA GLU A 84 -29.50 -12.71 -9.30
C GLU A 84 -29.94 -13.13 -7.89
N HIS A 85 -31.05 -12.57 -7.41
CA HIS A 85 -31.83 -13.12 -6.29
C HIS A 85 -32.59 -14.34 -6.81
N GLY A 86 -31.94 -15.49 -6.74
CA GLY A 86 -32.57 -16.79 -6.90
C GLY A 86 -32.88 -17.41 -5.56
N SER A 87 -34.03 -17.08 -4.97
CA SER A 87 -34.94 -17.94 -4.18
C SER A 87 -36.01 -17.10 -3.49
#